data_AF-A0A2E1JG85-F1
#
_entry.id   AF-A0A2E1JG85-F1
#
_cell.length_a   1.000
_cell.length_b   1.000
_cell.length_c   1.000
_cell.angle_alpha   90.00
_cell.angle_beta   90.00
_cell.angle_gamma   90.00
#
_symmetry.space_group_name_H-M   'P 1'
#
loop_
_entity.id
_entity.type
_entity.pdbx_description
1 polymer ?
#
loop_
_entity_poly.entity_id
_entity_poly.type
_entity_poly.pdbx_seq_one_letter_code
_entity_poly.pdbx_strand_id
1 'polypeptide(L)' 'MENEVNPEEELKRLHAMYANFAQNAIGQIVLDDLKKRFHYNATTVKTGTIDPHELAYAEGQRSVVLFLIAMGEIGKQAEN' A
#
# COMPACT_ATOMS: atom_id res chain seq x y z
N MET A 1 -17.86 2.59 29.74
CA MET A 1 -16.41 2.37 29.69
C MET A 1 -16.13 1.95 28.27
N GLU A 2 -15.48 2.81 27.48
CA GLU A 2 -15.00 2.40 26.16
C GLU A 2 -14.05 1.22 26.39
N ASN A 3 -14.27 0.12 25.69
CA ASN A 3 -13.30 -0.97 25.67
C ASN A 3 -12.07 -0.42 24.96
N GLU A 4 -11.05 -0.07 25.74
CA GLU A 4 -9.77 0.40 25.21
C GLU A 4 -9.16 -0.76 24.43
N VAL A 5 -9.11 -0.61 23.10
CA VAL A 5 -8.57 -1.65 22.22
C VAL A 5 -7.08 -1.75 22.49
N ASN A 6 -6.60 -2.96 22.83
CA ASN A 6 -5.18 -3.22 23.01
C ASN A 6 -4.44 -2.88 21.69
N PRO A 7 -3.49 -1.92 21.69
CA PRO A 7 -2.79 -1.51 20.48
C PRO A 7 -2.05 -2.64 19.77
N GLU A 8 -1.52 -3.62 20.52
CA GLU A 8 -0.80 -4.77 19.94
C GLU A 8 -1.75 -5.73 19.23
N GLU A 9 -2.92 -5.97 19.81
CA GLU A 9 -3.95 -6.81 19.21
C GLU A 9 -4.52 -6.17 17.94
N GLU A 10 -4.72 -4.85 17.96
CA GLU A 10 -5.18 -4.11 16.78
C GLU A 10 -4.13 -4.12 15.66
N LEU A 11 -2.85 -3.95 16.00
CA LEU A 11 -1.77 -4.04 15.01
C LEU A 11 -1.73 -5.42 14.36
N LYS A 12 -1.85 -6.49 15.16
CA LYS A 12 -1.92 -7.87 14.64
C LYS A 12 -3.14 -8.08 13.73
N ARG A 13 -4.30 -7.54 14.12
CA ARG A 13 -5.52 -7.58 13.31
C ARG A 13 -5.33 -6.88 11.97
N LEU A 14 -4.72 -5.69 11.97
CA LEU A 14 -4.44 -4.93 10.75
C LEU A 14 -3.46 -5.66 9.83
N HIS A 15 -2.39 -6.25 10.38
CA HIS A 15 -1.46 -7.07 9.60
C HIS A 15 -2.16 -8.24 8.89
N ALA A 16 -3.03 -8.97 9.59
CA ALA A 16 -3.81 -10.04 8.99
C ALA A 16 -4.76 -9.53 7.89
N MET A 17 -5.37 -8.35 8.08
CA MET A 17 -6.22 -7.72 7.06
C MET A 17 -5.43 -7.33 5.81
N TYR A 18 -4.24 -6.74 5.96
CA TYR A 18 -3.37 -6.41 4.84
C TYR A 18 -2.87 -7.66 4.11
N ALA A 19 -2.49 -8.71 4.84
CA ALA A 19 -2.12 -10.00 4.27
C ALA A 19 -3.27 -10.57 3.43
N ASN A 20 -4.48 -10.61 3.99
CA ASN A 20 -5.66 -11.09 3.29
C ASN A 20 -5.96 -10.26 2.04
N PHE A 21 -5.94 -8.93 2.14
CA PHE A 21 -6.11 -8.03 0.99
C PHE A 21 -5.07 -8.34 -0.11
N ALA A 22 -3.80 -8.54 0.26
CA ALA A 22 -2.72 -8.81 -0.68
C ALA A 22 -2.66 -10.26 -1.23
N GLN A 23 -3.61 -11.13 -0.86
CA GLN A 23 -3.67 -12.52 -1.33
C GLN A 23 -5.02 -12.90 -1.93
N ASN A 24 -6.11 -12.29 -1.46
CA ASN A 24 -7.43 -12.63 -1.95
C ASN A 24 -7.62 -12.11 -3.38
N ALA A 25 -8.50 -12.77 -4.15
CA ALA A 25 -8.66 -12.50 -5.57
C ALA A 25 -9.06 -11.04 -5.87
N ILE A 26 -9.94 -10.46 -5.05
CA ILE A 26 -10.44 -9.10 -5.25
C ILE A 26 -9.32 -8.09 -4.98
N GLY A 27 -8.60 -8.25 -3.88
CA GLY A 27 -7.51 -7.37 -3.50
C GLY A 27 -6.35 -7.44 -4.47
N GLN A 28 -6.07 -8.60 -5.06
CA GLN A 28 -5.08 -8.70 -6.15
C GLN A 28 -5.52 -7.93 -7.40
N ILE A 29 -6.79 -8.02 -7.81
CA ILE A 29 -7.34 -7.26 -8.94
C ILE A 29 -7.21 -5.76 -8.69
N VAL A 30 -7.57 -5.30 -7.49
CA VAL A 30 -7.47 -3.88 -7.10
C VAL A 30 -6.01 -3.44 -7.09
N LEU A 31 -5.12 -4.23 -6.48
CA LEU A 31 -3.70 -3.91 -6.40
C LEU A 31 -3.05 -3.81 -7.79
N ASP A 32 -3.45 -4.68 -8.72
CA ASP A 32 -2.96 -4.65 -10.10
C ASP A 32 -3.45 -3.41 -10.88
N ASP A 33 -4.68 -2.94 -10.63
CA ASP A 33 -5.16 -1.67 -11.17
C ASP A 33 -4.40 -0.47 -10.57
N LEU A 34 -4.20 -0.45 -9.25
CA LEU A 34 -3.44 0.60 -8.55
C LEU A 34 -2.01 0.71 -9.08
N LYS A 35 -1.32 -0.43 -9.28
CA LYS A 35 0.04 -0.47 -9.83
C LYS A 35 0.14 0.16 -11.22
N LYS A 36 -0.90 -0.01 -12.05
CA LYS A 36 -0.96 0.59 -13.40
C LYS A 36 -1.17 2.10 -13.35
N ARG A 37 -1.97 2.60 -12.41
CA ARG A 37 -2.30 4.03 -12.28
C ARG A 37 -1.18 4.84 -11.63
N PHE A 38 -0.47 4.26 -10.67
CA PHE A 38 0.40 5.01 -9.77
C PHE A 38 1.88 4.71 -9.98
N HIS A 39 2.29 4.59 -11.25
CA HIS A 39 3.70 4.55 -11.65
C HIS A 39 4.54 3.49 -10.90
N TYR A 40 3.95 2.33 -10.55
CA TYR A 40 4.66 1.32 -9.76
C TYR A 40 5.96 0.86 -10.45
N ASN A 41 5.86 0.54 -11.75
CA ASN A 41 6.97 0.12 -12.61
C ASN A 41 7.39 1.19 -13.63
N ALA A 42 7.06 2.46 -13.40
CA ALA A 42 7.37 3.56 -14.32
C ALA A 42 7.97 4.75 -13.57
N THR A 43 8.67 5.63 -14.29
CA THR A 43 9.14 6.90 -13.71
C THR A 43 7.95 7.84 -13.48
N THR A 44 8.01 8.59 -12.38
CA THR A 44 7.13 9.73 -12.07
C THR A 44 7.65 11.03 -12.71
N VAL A 45 8.92 11.05 -13.13
CA VAL A 45 9.55 12.18 -13.80
C VAL A 45 9.13 12.20 -15.26
N LYS A 46 8.32 13.20 -15.64
CA LYS A 46 8.01 13.48 -17.04
C LYS A 46 9.27 14.00 -17.76
N THR A 47 9.47 13.61 -19.01
CA THR A 47 10.55 14.13 -19.84
C THR A 47 10.34 15.62 -20.15
N GLY A 48 11.34 16.46 -19.88
CA GLY A 48 11.28 17.90 -20.10
C GLY A 48 11.43 18.69 -18.80
N THR A 49 10.72 19.81 -18.68
CA THR A 49 10.71 20.64 -17.46
C THR A 49 9.99 19.90 -16.34
N ILE A 50 10.68 19.74 -15.21
CA ILE A 50 10.13 19.10 -14.02
C ILE A 50 9.30 20.11 -13.25
N ASP A 51 7.98 19.91 -13.19
CA ASP A 51 7.11 20.57 -12.22
C ASP A 51 7.24 19.84 -10.86
N PRO A 52 7.81 20.47 -9.82
CA PRO A 52 8.01 19.82 -8.53
C PRO A 52 6.71 19.38 -7.84
N HIS A 53 5.60 20.07 -8.08
CA HIS A 53 4.31 19.76 -7.47
C HIS A 53 3.70 18.50 -8.09
N GLU A 54 3.75 18.39 -9.42
CA GLU A 54 3.29 17.18 -10.12
C GLU A 54 4.14 15.96 -9.73
N LEU A 55 5.46 16.14 -9.61
CA LEU A 55 6.38 15.09 -9.20
C LEU A 55 6.07 14.61 -7.77
N ALA A 56 5.94 15.55 -6.82
CA ALA A 56 5.62 15.22 -5.43
C ALA A 56 4.27 14.51 -5.31
N TYR A 57 3.27 14.92 -6.11
CA TYR A 57 1.98 14.27 -6.17
C TYR A 57 2.07 12.82 -6.67
N ALA A 58 2.78 12.60 -7.79
CA ALA A 58 2.97 11.27 -8.37
C ALA A 58 3.75 10.34 -7.43
N GLU A 59 4.80 10.83 -6.78
CA GLU A 59 5.55 10.07 -5.77
C GLU A 59 4.72 9.76 -4.53
N GLY A 60 3.88 10.69 -4.09
CA GLY A 60 2.94 10.46 -2.99
C GLY A 60 1.98 9.31 -3.30
N GLN A 61 1.39 9.30 -4.49
CA GLN A 61 0.51 8.21 -4.94
C GLN A 61 1.24 6.87 -5.00
N ARG A 62 2.45 6.85 -5.56
CA ARG A 62 3.29 5.64 -5.65
C ARG A 62 3.63 5.10 -4.26
N SER A 63 3.92 5.98 -3.31
CA SER A 63 4.24 5.62 -1.93
C SER A 63 3.09 4.93 -1.21
N VAL A 64 1.83 5.35 -1.46
CA VAL A 64 0.65 4.66 -0.91
C VAL A 64 0.56 3.22 -1.42
N VAL A 65 0.77 2.99 -2.72
CA VAL A 65 0.73 1.63 -3.29
C VAL A 65 1.85 0.76 -2.74
N LEU A 66 3.06 1.31 -2.65
CA LEU A 66 4.22 0.60 -2.08
C LEU A 66 3.98 0.24 -0.61
N PHE A 67 3.38 1.14 0.16
CA PHE A 67 3.01 0.88 1.54
C PHE A 67 2.02 -0.28 1.66
N LEU A 68 0.95 -0.30 0.84
CA LEU A 68 -0.02 -1.41 0.85
C LEU A 68 0.64 -2.76 0.55
N ILE A 69 1.58 -2.79 -0.39
CA ILE A 69 2.36 -4.00 -0.73
C ILE A 69 3.20 -4.44 0.47
N ALA A 70 3.97 -3.50 1.05
CA ALA A 70 4.83 -3.79 2.20
C ALA A 70 4.03 -4.30 3.41
N MET A 71 2.90 -3.68 3.73
CA MET A 71 2.02 -4.14 4.81
C MET A 71 1.44 -5.52 4.53
N GLY A 72 1.10 -5.81 3.28
CA GLY A 72 0.67 -7.13 2.84
C GLY A 72 1.77 -8.18 3.04
N GLU A 73 3.03 -7.86 2.75
CA GLU A 73 4.17 -8.76 2.95
C GLU A 73 4.52 -8.96 4.43
N ILE A 74 4.51 -7.89 5.23
CA ILE A 74 4.72 -7.96 6.69
C ILE A 74 3.65 -8.85 7.33
N GLY A 75 2.39 -8.68 6.94
CA GLY A 75 1.30 -9.51 7.44
C GLY A 75 1.50 -11.00 7.13
N LYS A 76 1.99 -11.33 5.92
CA LYS A 76 2.34 -12.71 5.54
C LYS A 76 3.45 -13.30 6.41
N GLN A 77 4.46 -12.50 6.74
CA GLN A 77 5.58 -12.96 7.56
C GLN A 77 5.16 -13.18 9.02
N ALA A 78 4.18 -12.43 9.52
CA ALA A 78 3.66 -12.58 10.88
C ALA A 78 2.76 -13.81 11.09
N GLU A 79 2.32 -14.48 10.01
CA GLU A 79 1.51 -15.71 10.04
C GLU A 79 2.37 -17.00 10.04
N ASN A 80 3.65 -16.90 9.67
CA ASN A 80 4.62 -18.01 9.63
C ASN A 80 5.45 -18.09 10.92
#